data_AF-J9EMC0-F1
#
_entry.id   AF-J9EMC0-F1
#
_cell.length_a   1.000
_cell.length_b   1.000
_cell.length_c   1.000
_cell.angle_alpha   90.00
_cell.angle_beta   90.00
_cell.angle_gamma   90.00
#
_symmetry.space_group_name_H-M   'P 1'
#
loop_
_entity.id
_entity.type
_entity.pdbx_description
1 polymer ?
#
loop_
_entity_poly.entity_id
_entity_poly.type
_entity_poly.pdbx_seq_one_letter_code
_entity_poly.pdbx_strand_id
1 'polypeptide(L)'
;MGLEIFRDEVMNNESVRKRSVDGLLKMIEQEREGGQIDRLLIKSLLRMMTSLRVYAEVFERKFLETTCTLYETEGRHLSQSLEVPVYLRHVKKRLEEETSRVDYYLDFTTRKPLLAVTERCLISDHMESFINKGLDEMLLENKCDDLSLMYNMVSRTKHGLIILKKRVCFLR
;
A
#
# COMPACT_ATOMS: atom_id res chain seq x y z
N MET A 1 -2.93 14.50 -33.20
CA MET A 1 -4.26 15.04 -33.56
C MET A 1 -5.41 14.38 -32.79
N GLY A 2 -5.83 13.13 -33.05
CA GLY A 2 -7.03 12.57 -32.38
C GLY A 2 -6.93 12.42 -30.84
N LEU A 3 -5.80 11.92 -30.32
CA LEU A 3 -5.55 11.82 -28.88
C LEU A 3 -5.41 13.19 -28.20
N GLU A 4 -4.91 14.19 -28.92
CA GLU A 4 -4.78 15.56 -28.41
C GLU A 4 -6.17 16.19 -28.27
N ILE A 5 -7.04 16.06 -29.27
CA ILE A 5 -8.42 16.53 -29.20
C ILE A 5 -9.18 15.85 -28.05
N PHE A 6 -9.04 14.52 -27.89
CA PHE A 6 -9.71 13.84 -26.77
C PHE A 6 -9.17 14.28 -25.41
N ARG A 7 -7.85 14.46 -25.28
CA ARG A 7 -7.27 15.01 -24.06
C ARG A 7 -7.83 16.40 -23.77
N ASP A 8 -7.86 17.26 -24.79
CA ASP A 8 -8.13 18.68 -24.63
C ASP A 8 -9.63 18.99 -24.46
N GLU A 9 -10.52 18.18 -25.05
CA GLU A 9 -11.97 18.37 -24.95
C GLU A 9 -12.62 17.54 -23.83
N VAL A 10 -12.11 16.32 -23.55
CA VAL A 10 -12.74 15.39 -22.60
C VAL A 10 -11.99 15.34 -21.27
N MET A 11 -10.68 15.14 -21.29
CA MET A 11 -9.89 14.98 -20.05
C MET A 11 -9.46 16.30 -19.41
N ASN A 12 -9.37 17.39 -20.17
CA ASN A 12 -9.15 18.71 -19.62
C ASN A 12 -10.42 19.32 -19.03
N ASN A 13 -11.60 18.82 -19.41
CA ASN A 13 -12.85 19.15 -18.73
C ASN A 13 -12.79 18.70 -17.27
N GLU A 14 -12.80 19.67 -16.35
CA GLU A 14 -12.61 19.42 -14.93
C GLU A 14 -13.65 18.46 -14.34
N SER A 15 -14.92 18.61 -14.74
CA SER A 15 -16.02 17.81 -14.21
C SER A 15 -15.89 16.34 -14.63
N VAL A 16 -15.55 16.08 -15.89
CA VAL A 16 -15.34 14.74 -16.44
C VAL A 16 -14.12 14.12 -15.77
N ARG A 17 -12.99 14.83 -15.76
CA ARG A 17 -11.74 14.38 -15.13
C ARG A 17 -11.94 14.00 -13.68
N LYS A 18 -12.57 14.87 -12.89
CA LYS A 18 -12.83 14.62 -11.47
C LYS A 18 -13.68 13.36 -11.27
N ARG A 19 -14.80 13.24 -11.98
CA ARG A 19 -15.69 12.07 -11.87
C ARG A 19 -15.00 10.77 -12.29
N SER A 20 -14.19 10.81 -13.35
CA SER A 20 -13.43 9.63 -13.80
C SER A 20 -12.40 9.18 -12.78
N VAL A 21 -11.64 10.12 -12.20
CA VAL A 21 -10.64 9.79 -11.17
C VAL A 21 -11.31 9.30 -9.89
N ASP A 22 -12.31 10.01 -9.39
CA ASP A 22 -13.02 9.64 -8.16
C ASP A 22 -13.68 8.26 -8.31
N GLY A 23 -14.24 7.97 -9.49
CA GLY A 23 -14.79 6.66 -9.82
C GLY A 23 -13.74 5.54 -9.83
N LEU A 24 -12.57 5.78 -10.43
CA LEU A 24 -11.45 4.84 -10.41
C LEU A 24 -10.96 4.56 -8.98
N LEU A 25 -10.77 5.62 -8.18
CA LEU A 25 -10.34 5.50 -6.79
C LEU A 25 -11.34 4.68 -5.97
N LYS A 26 -12.65 4.96 -6.13
CA LYS A 26 -13.71 4.21 -5.45
C LYS A 26 -13.74 2.73 -5.82
N MET A 27 -13.51 2.39 -7.09
CA MET A 27 -13.42 0.98 -7.49
C MET A 27 -12.20 0.28 -6.85
N ILE A 28 -11.05 0.95 -6.78
CA ILE A 28 -9.85 0.37 -6.15
C ILE A 28 -10.05 0.22 -4.64
N GLU A 29 -10.71 1.18 -4.00
CA GLU A 29 -11.11 1.10 -2.58
C GLU A 29 -12.05 -0.09 -2.33
N GLN A 30 -13.08 -0.25 -3.15
CA GLN A 30 -13.99 -1.39 -3.07
C GLN A 30 -13.25 -2.73 -3.24
N GLU A 31 -12.24 -2.80 -4.11
CA GLU A 31 -11.41 -3.98 -4.26
C GLU A 31 -10.57 -4.27 -3.00
N ARG A 32 -10.07 -3.24 -2.31
CA ARG A 32 -9.32 -3.39 -1.04
C ARG A 32 -10.18 -3.96 0.08
N GLU A 33 -11.48 -3.71 0.03
CA GLU A 33 -12.47 -4.27 0.95
C GLU A 33 -12.91 -5.70 0.56
N GLY A 34 -12.38 -6.25 -0.52
CA GLY A 34 -12.73 -7.58 -1.02
C GLY A 34 -13.94 -7.60 -1.96
N GLY A 35 -14.42 -6.43 -2.38
CA GLY A 35 -15.49 -6.31 -3.37
C GLY A 35 -15.04 -6.75 -4.77
N GLN A 36 -15.98 -7.30 -5.53
CA GLN A 36 -15.75 -7.62 -6.94
C GLN A 36 -15.82 -6.35 -7.79
N ILE A 37 -14.83 -6.18 -8.66
CA ILE A 37 -14.71 -5.03 -9.55
C ILE A 37 -14.35 -5.46 -10.97
N ASP A 38 -14.68 -4.61 -11.94
CA ASP A 38 -14.24 -4.79 -13.32
C ASP A 38 -12.78 -4.30 -13.48
N ARG A 39 -11.83 -5.21 -13.27
CA ARG A 39 -10.39 -4.95 -13.45
C ARG A 39 -10.03 -4.57 -14.89
N LEU A 40 -10.78 -5.04 -15.90
CA LEU A 40 -10.52 -4.73 -17.30
C LEU A 40 -10.91 -3.29 -17.61
N LEU A 41 -12.02 -2.81 -17.04
CA LEU A 41 -12.42 -1.41 -17.13
C LEU A 41 -11.35 -0.48 -16.53
N ILE A 42 -10.89 -0.77 -15.32
CA ILE A 42 -9.83 0.01 -14.67
C ILE A 42 -8.58 0.04 -15.54
N LYS A 43 -8.11 -1.13 -15.99
CA LYS A 43 -6.94 -1.26 -16.85
C LYS A 43 -7.07 -0.44 -18.13
N SER A 44 -8.24 -0.46 -18.78
CA SER A 44 -8.51 0.29 -19.99
C SER A 44 -8.44 1.80 -19.75
N LEU A 45 -9.09 2.28 -18.69
CA LEU A 45 -9.12 3.70 -18.33
C LEU A 45 -7.73 4.23 -17.92
N LEU A 46 -6.96 3.46 -17.14
CA LEU A 46 -5.61 3.85 -16.75
C LEU A 46 -4.66 3.85 -17.95
N ARG A 47 -4.75 2.87 -18.85
CA ARG A 47 -3.99 2.87 -20.11
C ARG A 47 -4.32 4.06 -21.00
N MET A 48 -5.59 4.46 -21.06
CA MET A 48 -5.99 5.69 -21.74
C MET A 48 -5.31 6.90 -21.10
N MET A 49 -5.35 7.05 -19.77
CA MET A 49 -4.67 8.15 -19.07
C MET A 49 -3.15 8.16 -19.29
N THR A 50 -2.50 7.00 -19.34
CA THR A 50 -1.07 6.89 -19.69
C THR A 50 -0.83 7.33 -21.14
N SER A 51 -1.66 6.89 -22.08
CA SER A 51 -1.56 7.25 -23.50
C SER A 51 -1.75 8.76 -23.74
N LEU A 52 -2.59 9.40 -22.92
CA LEU A 52 -2.80 10.86 -22.94
C LEU A 52 -1.76 11.64 -22.12
N ARG A 53 -0.81 10.95 -21.47
CA ARG A 53 0.25 11.51 -20.62
C ARG A 53 -0.26 12.30 -19.41
N VAL A 54 -1.44 11.96 -18.89
CA VAL A 54 -2.05 12.62 -17.73
C VAL A 54 -2.06 11.75 -16.47
N TYR A 55 -1.70 10.47 -16.59
CA TYR A 55 -1.76 9.48 -15.49
C TYR A 55 -1.12 9.97 -14.18
N ALA A 56 0.14 10.43 -14.24
CA ALA A 56 0.90 10.80 -13.04
C ALA A 56 0.26 12.01 -12.31
N GLU A 57 -0.10 13.05 -13.06
CA GLU A 57 -0.62 14.30 -12.52
C GLU A 57 -2.07 14.18 -12.03
N VAL A 58 -2.91 13.46 -12.79
CA VAL A 58 -4.35 13.43 -12.59
C VAL A 58 -4.79 12.30 -11.67
N PHE A 59 -4.14 11.13 -11.76
CA PHE A 59 -4.53 9.92 -11.04
C PHE A 59 -3.51 9.53 -9.97
N GLU A 60 -2.23 9.29 -10.34
CA GLU A 60 -1.24 8.65 -9.45
C GLU A 60 -1.06 9.42 -8.14
N ARG A 61 -0.94 10.74 -8.20
CA ARG A 61 -0.82 11.58 -6.99
C ARG A 61 -1.99 11.38 -6.03
N LYS A 62 -3.22 11.50 -6.53
CA LYS A 62 -4.43 11.31 -5.71
C LYS A 62 -4.56 9.87 -5.20
N PHE A 63 -4.22 8.90 -6.05
CA PHE A 63 -4.22 7.49 -5.68
C PHE A 63 -3.28 7.20 -4.51
N LEU A 64 -2.06 7.74 -4.53
CA LEU A 64 -1.10 7.60 -3.45
C LEU A 64 -1.56 8.34 -2.18
N GLU A 65 -2.13 9.54 -2.30
CA GLU A 65 -2.70 10.30 -1.18
C GLU A 65 -3.84 9.53 -0.49
N THR A 66 -4.81 9.02 -1.25
CA THR A 66 -5.92 8.23 -0.70
C THR A 66 -5.42 6.90 -0.10
N THR A 67 -4.45 6.25 -0.74
CA THR A 67 -3.84 5.01 -0.22
C THR A 67 -3.11 5.25 1.10
N CYS A 68 -2.39 6.37 1.20
CA CYS A 68 -1.71 6.80 2.41
C CYS A 68 -2.71 6.97 3.56
N THR A 69 -3.78 7.75 3.35
CA THR A 69 -4.81 7.97 4.37
C THR A 69 -5.46 6.65 4.82
N LEU A 70 -5.79 5.78 3.88
CA LEU A 70 -6.38 4.47 4.19
C LEU A 70 -5.45 3.63 5.06
N TYR A 71 -4.18 3.47 4.66
CA TYR A 71 -3.24 2.63 5.41
C TYR A 71 -2.78 3.25 6.73
N GLU A 72 -2.80 4.58 6.89
CA GLU A 72 -2.58 5.22 8.20
C GLU A 72 -3.70 4.89 9.19
N THR A 73 -4.95 4.92 8.73
CA THR A 73 -6.11 4.54 9.55
C THR A 73 -6.10 3.05 9.86
N GLU A 74 -5.88 2.21 8.84
CA GLU A 74 -5.84 0.75 8.98
C GLU A 74 -4.68 0.32 9.90
N GLY A 75 -3.48 0.87 9.70
CA GLY A 75 -2.30 0.59 10.51
C GLY A 75 -2.50 0.96 11.98
N ARG A 76 -3.04 2.16 12.25
CA ARG A 76 -3.34 2.61 13.62
C ARG A 76 -4.34 1.70 14.32
N HIS A 77 -5.42 1.34 13.63
CA HIS A 77 -6.46 0.49 14.21
C HIS A 77 -5.95 -0.94 14.45
N LEU A 78 -5.35 -1.57 13.45
CA LEU A 78 -4.97 -2.98 13.49
C LEU A 78 -3.73 -3.26 14.35
N SER A 79 -2.75 -2.33 14.38
CA SER A 79 -1.55 -2.49 15.23
C SER A 79 -1.89 -2.53 16.73
N GLN A 80 -2.96 -1.84 17.13
CA GLN A 80 -3.42 -1.79 18.51
C GLN A 80 -4.33 -2.97 18.86
N SER A 81 -5.26 -3.30 17.96
CA SER A 81 -6.32 -4.30 18.19
C SER A 81 -5.87 -5.74 18.00
N LEU A 82 -4.88 -6.01 17.16
CA LEU A 82 -4.42 -7.36 16.87
C LEU A 82 -3.20 -7.78 17.69
N GLU A 83 -3.01 -9.09 17.80
CA GLU A 83 -1.73 -9.66 18.18
C GLU A 83 -0.69 -9.43 17.07
N VAL A 84 0.58 -9.28 17.46
CA VAL A 84 1.65 -8.92 16.53
C VAL A 84 1.79 -9.91 15.37
N PRO A 85 1.79 -11.25 15.57
CA PRO A 85 1.84 -12.20 14.47
C PRO A 85 0.70 -12.04 13.47
N VAL A 86 -0.52 -11.81 13.96
CA VAL A 86 -1.72 -11.62 13.13
C VAL A 86 -1.62 -10.32 12.33
N TYR A 87 -1.19 -9.25 12.97
CA TYR A 87 -0.95 -7.96 12.31
C TYR A 87 0.11 -8.09 11.20
N LEU A 88 1.27 -8.71 11.48
CA LEU A 88 2.33 -8.84 10.48
C LEU A 88 1.92 -9.71 9.28
N ARG A 89 1.09 -10.74 9.49
CA ARG A 89 0.48 -11.52 8.39
C ARG A 89 -0.46 -10.66 7.55
N HIS A 90 -1.25 -9.79 8.18
CA HIS A 90 -2.09 -8.83 7.49
C HIS A 90 -1.27 -7.84 6.65
N VAL A 91 -0.18 -7.28 7.20
CA VAL A 91 0.72 -6.39 6.46
C VAL A 91 1.33 -7.09 5.24
N LYS A 92 1.80 -8.34 5.41
CA LYS A 92 2.33 -9.16 4.31
C LYS A 92 1.29 -9.29 3.19
N LYS A 93 0.04 -9.64 3.54
CA LYS A 93 -1.07 -9.78 2.60
C LYS A 93 -1.33 -8.46 1.86
N ARG A 94 -1.37 -7.32 2.56
CA ARG A 94 -1.56 -6.00 1.91
C ARG A 94 -0.46 -5.69 0.89
N LEU A 95 0.81 -5.96 1.22
CA LEU A 95 1.92 -5.75 0.28
C LEU A 95 1.80 -6.63 -0.98
N GLU A 96 1.38 -7.89 -0.83
CA GLU A 96 1.14 -8.80 -1.95
C GLU A 96 -0.04 -8.33 -2.81
N GLU A 97 -1.13 -7.88 -2.19
CA GLU A 97 -2.29 -7.32 -2.89
C GLU A 97 -1.93 -6.06 -3.69
N GLU A 98 -1.20 -5.10 -3.10
CA GLU A 98 -0.77 -3.89 -3.81
C GLU A 98 0.21 -4.22 -4.96
N THR A 99 1.11 -5.18 -4.75
CA THR A 99 1.99 -5.69 -5.81
C THR A 99 1.17 -6.24 -6.98
N SER A 100 0.16 -7.05 -6.67
CA SER A 100 -0.77 -7.61 -7.65
C SER A 100 -1.55 -6.52 -8.40
N ARG A 101 -2.04 -5.47 -7.72
CA ARG A 101 -2.74 -4.33 -8.39
C ARG A 101 -1.86 -3.67 -9.44
N VAL A 102 -0.57 -3.52 -9.14
CA VAL A 102 0.41 -3.01 -10.11
C VAL A 102 0.60 -3.96 -11.28
N ASP A 103 0.75 -5.25 -11.02
CA ASP A 103 0.90 -6.25 -12.09
C ASP A 103 -0.33 -6.33 -13.02
N TYR A 104 -1.53 -6.12 -12.46
CA TYR A 104 -2.78 -6.25 -13.21
C TYR A 104 -3.17 -5.00 -14.00
N TYR A 105 -3.18 -3.82 -13.37
CA TYR A 105 -3.81 -2.63 -13.98
C TYR A 105 -3.14 -1.28 -13.76
N LEU A 106 -2.30 -1.08 -12.72
CA LEU A 106 -1.59 0.21 -12.54
C LEU A 106 -0.39 0.33 -13.48
N ASP A 107 0.10 1.55 -13.67
CA ASP A 107 1.37 1.77 -14.36
C ASP A 107 2.54 1.24 -13.52
N PHE A 108 3.56 0.69 -14.17
CA PHE A 108 4.74 0.16 -13.49
C PHE A 108 5.50 1.26 -12.71
N THR A 109 5.43 2.52 -13.15
CA THR A 109 6.02 3.65 -12.42
C THR A 109 5.47 3.78 -11.01
N THR A 110 4.22 3.35 -10.79
CA THR A 110 3.53 3.43 -9.49
C THR A 110 4.04 2.39 -8.48
N ARG A 111 4.75 1.33 -8.91
CA ARG A 111 5.20 0.24 -8.01
C ARG A 111 5.98 0.75 -6.80
N LYS A 112 7.06 1.48 -7.08
CA LYS A 112 7.98 1.97 -6.05
C LYS A 112 7.29 2.93 -5.06
N PRO A 113 6.59 3.99 -5.51
CA PRO A 113 5.92 4.90 -4.58
C PRO A 113 4.78 4.23 -3.81
N LEU A 114 4.02 3.33 -4.42
CA LEU A 114 2.94 2.61 -3.75
C LEU A 114 3.47 1.74 -2.61
N LEU A 115 4.46 0.89 -2.88
CA LEU A 115 5.06 0.03 -1.85
C LEU A 115 5.72 0.85 -0.76
N ALA A 116 6.39 1.97 -1.09
CA ALA A 116 6.99 2.85 -0.10
C ALA A 116 5.94 3.46 0.85
N VAL A 117 4.77 3.89 0.31
CA VAL A 117 3.67 4.39 1.14
C VAL A 117 3.11 3.28 2.03
N THR A 118 2.84 2.09 1.47
CA THR A 118 2.32 0.96 2.26
C THR A 118 3.28 0.51 3.36
N GLU A 119 4.59 0.41 3.06
CA GLU A 119 5.63 0.07 4.03
C GLU A 119 5.81 1.13 5.11
N ARG A 120 5.67 2.42 4.77
CA ARG A 120 5.70 3.49 5.77
C ARG A 120 4.53 3.34 6.74
N CYS A 121 3.31 3.37 6.20
CA CYS A 121 2.07 3.43 6.98
C CYS A 121 1.81 2.16 7.79
N LEU A 122 2.19 0.97 7.29
CA LEU A 122 1.90 -0.31 7.96
C LEU A 122 3.10 -0.92 8.70
N ILE A 123 4.33 -0.49 8.42
CA ILE A 123 5.52 -1.07 9.07
C ILE A 123 6.28 -0.01 9.83
N SER A 124 6.73 1.04 9.15
CA SER A 124 7.65 2.03 9.73
C SER A 124 7.02 2.78 10.90
N ASP A 125 5.78 3.24 10.74
CA ASP A 125 5.09 4.07 11.73
C ASP A 125 4.68 3.29 12.99
N HIS A 126 4.64 1.95 12.91
CA HIS A 126 4.22 1.06 14.00
C HIS A 126 5.35 0.15 14.52
N MET A 127 6.55 0.29 13.97
CA MET A 127 7.67 -0.63 14.16
C MET A 127 8.04 -0.83 15.63
N GLU A 128 8.27 0.27 16.33
CA GLU A 128 8.66 0.23 17.74
C GLU A 128 7.58 -0.43 18.59
N SER A 129 6.31 -0.15 18.29
CA SER A 129 5.17 -0.69 19.04
C SER A 129 5.09 -2.20 18.94
N PHE A 130 5.12 -2.77 17.73
CA PHE A 130 4.97 -4.21 17.57
C PHE A 130 6.23 -5.00 17.96
N ILE A 131 7.43 -4.42 17.81
CA ILE A 131 8.67 -5.03 18.31
C ILE A 131 8.61 -5.10 19.85
N ASN A 132 8.27 -4.00 20.52
CA ASN A 132 8.21 -3.97 21.98
C ASN A 132 7.09 -4.87 22.55
N LYS A 133 5.95 -4.98 21.85
CA LYS A 133 4.80 -5.79 22.30
C LYS A 133 5.00 -7.28 22.06
N GLY A 134 5.59 -7.68 20.92
CA GLY A 134 5.54 -9.07 20.45
C GLY A 134 6.85 -9.84 20.50
N LEU A 135 8.01 -9.17 20.52
CA LEU A 135 9.30 -9.86 20.37
C LEU A 135 9.57 -10.83 21.52
N ASP A 136 9.35 -10.39 22.76
CA ASP A 136 9.71 -11.15 23.96
C ASP A 136 8.90 -12.46 24.03
N GLU A 137 7.58 -12.38 23.80
CA GLU A 137 6.69 -13.56 23.76
C GLU A 137 7.11 -14.55 22.67
N MET A 138 7.37 -14.07 21.46
CA MET A 138 7.78 -14.94 20.35
C MET A 138 9.12 -15.63 20.58
N LEU A 139 10.05 -14.97 21.27
CA LEU A 139 11.33 -15.56 21.66
C LEU A 139 11.16 -16.61 22.75
N LEU A 140 10.36 -16.33 23.78
CA LEU A 140 10.10 -17.26 24.89
C LEU A 140 9.40 -18.54 24.40
N GLU A 141 8.42 -18.39 23.51
CA GLU A 141 7.65 -19.51 22.95
C GLU A 141 8.32 -20.16 21.72
N ASN A 142 9.50 -19.68 21.32
CA ASN A 142 10.25 -20.16 20.16
C ASN A 142 9.42 -20.19 18.86
N LYS A 143 8.61 -19.15 18.62
CA LYS A 143 7.77 -18.99 17.42
C LYS A 143 8.62 -18.59 16.20
N CYS A 144 9.43 -19.51 15.69
CA CYS A 144 10.41 -19.23 14.63
C CYS A 144 9.80 -18.63 13.35
N ASP A 145 8.60 -19.07 12.96
CA ASP A 145 7.92 -18.56 11.75
C ASP A 145 7.49 -17.10 11.91
N ASP A 146 6.96 -16.74 13.08
CA ASP A 146 6.53 -15.37 13.38
C ASP A 146 7.73 -14.43 13.56
N LEU A 147 8.83 -14.91 14.15
CA LEU A 147 10.10 -14.18 14.21
C LEU A 147 10.68 -13.93 12.81
N SER A 148 10.62 -14.94 11.94
CA SER A 148 11.07 -14.82 10.54
C SER A 148 10.21 -13.80 9.80
N LEU A 149 8.89 -13.80 10.03
CA LEU A 149 7.98 -12.81 9.48
C LEU A 149 8.29 -11.40 9.97
N MET A 150 8.52 -11.22 11.28
CA MET A 150 8.92 -9.94 11.86
C MET A 150 10.23 -9.43 11.25
N TYR A 151 11.25 -10.29 11.17
CA TYR A 151 12.52 -9.95 10.53
C TYR A 151 12.31 -9.49 9.08
N ASN A 152 11.52 -10.25 8.31
CA ASN A 152 11.22 -9.91 6.92
C ASN A 152 10.55 -8.53 6.81
N MET A 153 9.54 -8.22 7.63
CA MET A 153 8.89 -6.89 7.62
C MET A 153 9.85 -5.77 7.99
N VAL A 154 10.64 -5.97 9.04
CA VAL A 154 11.56 -4.96 9.57
C VAL A 154 12.75 -4.73 8.62
N SER A 155 13.19 -5.76 7.89
CA SER A 155 14.30 -5.68 6.92
C SER A 155 13.98 -4.77 5.71
N ARG A 156 12.69 -4.51 5.46
CA ARG A 156 12.21 -3.65 4.39
C ARG A 156 12.43 -2.17 4.65
N THR A 157 12.69 -1.76 5.89
CA THR A 157 12.90 -0.37 6.26
C THR A 157 14.38 -0.09 6.52
N LYS A 158 14.83 1.14 6.21
CA LYS A 158 16.26 1.51 6.32
C LYS A 158 16.84 1.35 7.73
N HIS A 159 16.02 1.51 8.77
CA HIS A 159 16.47 1.52 10.17
C HIS A 159 15.95 0.33 10.98
N GLY A 160 15.14 -0.54 10.38
CA GLY A 160 14.44 -1.56 11.14
C GLY A 160 15.37 -2.58 11.79
N LEU A 161 16.36 -3.09 11.05
CA LEU A 161 17.30 -4.08 11.59
C LEU A 161 18.13 -3.53 12.76
N ILE A 162 18.37 -2.22 12.79
CA ILE A 162 19.09 -1.55 13.88
C ILE A 162 18.23 -1.58 15.15
N ILE A 163 16.93 -1.28 15.03
CA ILE A 163 15.99 -1.28 16.15
C ILE A 163 15.85 -2.70 16.72
N LEU A 164 15.66 -3.69 15.84
CA LEU A 164 15.54 -5.09 16.24
C LEU A 164 16.81 -5.58 16.96
N LYS A 165 17.99 -5.28 16.41
CA LYS A 165 19.28 -5.64 17.03
C LYS A 165 19.44 -5.01 18.42
N LYS A 166 19.11 -3.72 18.56
CA LYS A 166 19.15 -3.03 19.86
C LYS A 166 18.27 -3.77 20.86
N ARG A 167 17.03 -4.12 20.50
CA ARG A 167 16.09 -4.78 21.42
C ARG A 167 16.56 -6.16 21.85
N VAL A 168 17.06 -6.98 20.93
CA VAL A 168 17.62 -8.30 21.24
C VAL A 168 18.84 -8.20 22.18
N CYS A 169 19.70 -7.19 22.00
CA CYS A 169 20.84 -6.98 22.89
C CYS A 169 20.44 -6.60 24.33
N PHE A 170 19.28 -5.98 24.54
CA PHE A 170 18.77 -5.66 25.89
C PHE A 170 18.13 -6.85 26.61
N LEU A 171 17.89 -7.98 25.91
CA LEU A 171 17.33 -9.20 26.49
C LEU A 171 18.40 -10.17 27.03
N ARG A 172 19.69 -9.84 26.85
CA ARG A 172 20.83 -10.53 27.46
C ARG A 172 21.27 -9.80 28.71
#